data_AF-A0A9D4RUM4-F1
#
_entry.id   AF-A0A9D4RUM4-F1
#
_cell.length_a   1.000
_cell.length_b   1.000
_cell.length_c   1.000
_cell.angle_alpha   90.00
_cell.angle_beta   90.00
_cell.angle_gamma   90.00
#
_symmetry.space_group_name_H-M   'P 1'
#
loop_
_entity.id
_entity.type
_entity.pdbx_description
1 polymer ?
#
loop_
_entity_poly.entity_id
_entity_poly.type
_entity_poly.pdbx_seq_one_letter_code
_entity_poly.pdbx_strand_id
1 'polypeptide(L)' 'MNSLGINPYVNRLYNDLQDGLVIFQLYDKIQPGCVNWSRVIKEFKKMKATFEKIGRQR' A
#
# COMPACT_ATOMS: atom_id res chain seq x y z
N MET A 1 -9.78 13.23 1.51
CA MET A 1 -9.27 12.01 0.85
C MET A 1 -10.32 11.44 -0.10
N ASN A 2 -11.52 11.14 0.39
CA ASN A 2 -12.62 10.62 -0.43
C ASN A 2 -13.05 11.59 -1.55
N SER A 3 -13.20 12.88 -1.23
CA SER A 3 -13.53 13.91 -2.24
C SER A 3 -12.41 14.14 -3.27
N LEU A 4 -11.19 13.70 -2.98
CA LEU A 4 -10.05 13.77 -3.91
C LEU A 4 -9.93 12.51 -4.78
N GLY A 5 -10.88 11.58 -4.68
CA GLY A 5 -10.89 10.35 -5.47
C GLY A 5 -9.77 9.36 -5.09
N ILE A 6 -9.33 9.36 -3.83
CA ILE A 6 -8.37 8.38 -3.31
C ILE A 6 -9.10 7.04 -3.10
N ASN A 7 -8.44 5.92 -3.42
CA ASN A 7 -8.98 4.57 -3.28
C ASN A 7 -8.05 3.72 -2.39
N PRO A 8 -8.52 2.98 -1.38
CA PRO A 8 -9.92 2.78 -0.95
C PRO A 8 -10.58 3.99 -0.28
N TYR A 9 -11.91 3.95 -0.18
CA TYR A 9 -12.69 4.94 0.57
C TYR A 9 -12.34 4.86 2.05
N VAL A 10 -11.91 5.99 2.61
CA VAL A 10 -11.50 6.11 4.01
C VAL A 10 -12.72 6.31 4.89
N ASN A 11 -12.99 5.34 5.76
CA ASN A 11 -14.07 5.36 6.74
C ASN A 11 -13.54 5.62 8.16
N ARG A 12 -12.38 5.04 8.50
CA ARG A 12 -11.74 5.14 9.81
C ARG A 12 -10.27 5.53 9.63
N LEU A 13 -9.97 6.82 9.81
CA LEU A 13 -8.63 7.38 9.57
C LEU A 13 -7.49 6.58 10.21
N TYR A 14 -7.61 6.19 11.48
CA TYR A 14 -6.50 5.49 12.16
C TYR A 14 -6.25 4.07 11.65
N ASN A 15 -7.29 3.37 11.18
CA ASN A 15 -7.16 2.00 10.71
C ASN A 15 -6.84 1.97 9.21
N ASP A 16 -7.53 2.79 8.43
CA ASP A 16 -7.46 2.77 6.96
C ASP A 16 -6.17 3.42 6.43
N LEU A 17 -5.43 4.15 7.28
CA LEU A 17 -4.14 4.73 6.92
C LEU A 17 -2.94 3.86 7.36
N GLN A 18 -3.17 2.74 8.06
CA GLN A 18 -2.08 1.88 8.55
C GLN A 18 -1.22 1.29 7.43
N ASP A 19 -1.82 1.03 6.26
CA ASP A 19 -1.11 0.46 5.11
C ASP A 19 -0.20 1.48 4.40
N GLY A 20 -0.35 2.79 4.70
CA GLY A 20 0.38 3.90 4.08
C GLY A 20 0.06 4.12 2.59
N LEU A 21 -0.66 3.22 1.93
CA LEU A 21 -0.93 3.26 0.49
C LEU A 21 -1.81 4.46 0.14
N VAL A 22 -2.79 4.74 0.99
CA VAL A 22 -3.70 5.89 0.86
C VAL A 22 -2.94 7.21 1.01
N ILE A 23 -1.91 7.24 1.87
CA ILE A 23 -1.06 8.42 2.08
C ILE A 23 -0.20 8.68 0.83
N PHE A 24 0.43 7.66 0.27
CA PHE A 24 1.21 7.79 -0.97
C PHE A 24 0.35 8.29 -2.14
N GLN A 25 -0.88 7.79 -2.28
CA GLN A 25 -1.80 8.29 -3.31
C GLN A 25 -2.13 9.76 -3.12
N LEU A 26 -2.29 10.21 -1.87
CA LEU A 26 -2.57 11.61 -1.56
C LEU A 26 -1.39 12.51 -1.96
N TYR A 27 -0.16 12.10 -1.62
CA TYR A 27 1.04 12.84 -2.01
C TYR A 27 1.17 12.98 -3.53
N ASP A 28 0.96 11.89 -4.27
CA ASP A 28 1.05 11.91 -5.73
C ASP A 28 -0.09 12.72 -6.39
N LYS A 29 -1.25 12.84 -5.73
CA LYS A 29 -2.33 13.72 -6.17
C LYS A 29 -2.04 15.21 -5.95
N ILE A 30 -1.35 15.55 -4.87
CA ILE A 30 -0.95 16.94 -4.57
C ILE A 30 0.22 17.36 -5.46
N GLN A 31 1.18 16.46 -5.64
CA GLN A 31 2.35 16.68 -6.48
C GLN A 31 2.59 15.43 -7.35
N PRO A 32 2.12 15.45 -8.60
CA PRO A 32 2.31 14.35 -9.53
C PRO A 32 3.79 14.00 -9.72
N GLY A 33 4.13 12.71 -9.58
CA GLY A 33 5.49 12.19 -9.76
C GLY A 33 6.37 12.25 -8.51
N CYS A 34 5.82 12.66 -7.36
CA CYS A 34 6.54 12.66 -6.08
C CYS A 34 6.74 11.24 -5.53
N VAL A 35 5.86 10.29 -5.88
CA VAL A 35 5.91 8.92 -5.38
C VAL A 35 6.49 7.96 -6.40
N ASN A 36 7.55 7.25 -6.02
CA ASN A 36 8.07 6.14 -6.80
C ASN A 36 7.26 4.85 -6.53
N TRP A 37 6.22 4.64 -7.35
CA TRP A 37 5.32 3.48 -7.25
C TRP A 37 5.97 2.10 -7.44
N SER A 38 7.19 2.02 -8.00
CA SER A 38 7.92 0.75 -8.12
C SER A 38 8.42 0.22 -6.77
N ARG A 39 8.57 1.10 -5.77
CA ARG A 39 9.04 0.76 -4.42
C ARG A 39 7.90 0.60 -3.41
N VAL A 40 6.67 0.92 -3.82
CA VAL A 40 5.49 0.84 -2.96
C VAL A 40 4.91 -0.57 -3.05
N ILE A 41 4.78 -1.24 -1.90
CA ILE A 41 4.13 -2.55 -1.79
C ILE A 41 2.62 -2.33 -1.79
N LYS A 42 1.96 -2.66 -2.90
CA LYS A 42 0.51 -2.47 -3.08
C LYS A 42 -0.34 -3.60 -2.50
N GLU A 43 0.22 -4.80 -2.43
CA GLU A 43 -0.42 -5.97 -1.82
C GLU A 43 0.56 -6.65 -0.88
N PHE A 44 0.21 -6.68 0.41
CA PHE A 44 0.97 -7.44 1.39
C PHE A 44 0.65 -8.93 1.23
N LYS A 45 1.32 -9.62 0.30
CA LYS A 45 1.18 -11.06 0.15
C LYS A 45 1.87 -11.77 1.32
N LYS A 46 1.08 -12.09 2.35
CA LYS A 46 1.46 -12.92 3.52
C LYS A 46 2.16 -14.25 3.15
N MET A 47 2.06 -14.69 1.89
CA MET A 47 2.56 -15.98 1.40
C MET A 47 4.07 -16.05 1.10
N LYS A 48 4.76 -14.96 0.72
CA LYS A 48 6.14 -15.12 0.21
C LYS A 48 7.13 -15.63 1.28
N ALA A 49 6.90 -15.27 2.55
CA ALA A 49 7.73 -15.69 3.68
C ALA A 49 7.58 -17.19 4.02
N THR A 50 6.44 -17.81 3.70
CA THR A 50 6.18 -19.22 4.05
C THR A 50 6.69 -20.18 2.97
N PHE A 51 6.63 -19.81 1.69
CA PHE A 51 7.09 -20.66 0.58
C PHE A 51 8.62 -20.81 0.52
N GLU A 52 9.39 -19.77 0.82
CA GLU A 52 10.86 -19.85 0.87
C GLU A 52 11.35 -20.79 1.98
N LYS A 53 10.61 -20.90 3.09
CA LYS A 53 10.95 -21.77 4.22
C LYS A 53 10.66 -23.25 3.92
N ILE A 54 9.58 -23.53 3.19
CA ILE A 54 9.17 -24.89 2.80
C ILE A 54 10.03 -25.42 1.63
N GLY A 55 10.39 -24.57 0.66
CA GLY A 55 11.21 -24.94 -0.49
C GLY A 55 12.68 -25.24 -0.17
N ARG A 56 13.19 -24.77 0.98
CA ARG A 56 14.58 -24.97 1.43
C ARG A 56 14.75 -26.18 2.37
N GLN A 57 13.66 -26.83 2.76
CA GLN A 57 13.65 -28.05 3.57
C GLN A 57 13.56 -29.35 2.73
N ARG A 58 13.77 -29.27 1.41
CA ARG A 58 13.96 -30.42 0.53
C ARG A 58 15.37 -30.46 0.01
#